data_AF-A0A2D6L3X6-F1
#
_entry.id   AF-A0A2D6L3X6-F1
#
_cell.length_a   1.000
_cell.length_b   1.000
_cell.length_c   1.000
_cell.angle_alpha   90.00
_cell.angle_beta   90.00
_cell.angle_gamma   90.00
#
_symmetry.space_group_name_H-M   'P 1'
#
loop_
_entity.id
_entity.type
_entity.pdbx_description
1 polymer ?
#
loop_
_entity_poly.entity_id
_entity_poly.type
_entity_poly.pdbx_seq_one_letter_code
_entity_poly.pdbx_strand_id
1 'polypeptide(L)'
;MLQKIKPNIWKFSFKKFGSYVYLIKLKRKNILIDTGSSDNIPELEENIKEAELFTNNIDIVILTHNHWDHTGGVILFPDAQFYASKKDFGENLIDISELNIPEFKIIETPGHSKGSFCILYDDVLFSGDTIFHRGTIGRTDLPGSSKKEMEKSLKKLSKIKYKILCPGHGKGTLSFY
;
A
#
# COMPACT_ATOMS: atom_id res chain seq x y z
N MET A 1 6.63 3.12 14.62
CA MET A 1 8.04 2.69 14.53
C MET A 1 8.46 2.69 13.08
N LEU A 2 9.32 3.65 12.72
CA LEU A 2 9.86 3.87 11.38
C LEU A 2 10.97 2.87 11.04
N GLN A 3 10.92 2.28 9.85
CA GLN A 3 11.97 1.41 9.32
C GLN A 3 12.37 1.86 7.91
N LYS A 4 13.66 2.11 7.68
CA LYS A 4 14.18 2.37 6.33
C LYS A 4 14.35 1.05 5.56
N ILE A 5 13.74 0.95 4.37
CA ILE A 5 13.80 -0.23 3.49
C ILE A 5 14.86 -0.02 2.39
N LYS A 6 14.85 1.16 1.78
CA LYS A 6 15.81 1.62 0.77
C LYS A 6 16.16 3.09 1.01
N PRO A 7 17.17 3.67 0.32
CA PRO A 7 17.53 5.08 0.47
C PRO A 7 16.34 6.04 0.45
N ASN A 8 15.32 5.72 -0.36
CA ASN A 8 14.13 6.53 -0.56
C ASN A 8 12.80 5.81 -0.24
N ILE A 9 12.83 4.70 0.50
CA ILE A 9 11.64 3.94 0.89
C ILE A 9 11.66 3.66 2.38
N TRP A 10 10.57 3.99 3.06
CA TRP A 10 10.35 3.73 4.49
C TRP A 10 9.07 2.94 4.69
N LYS A 11 9.06 2.15 5.75
CA LYS A 11 7.91 1.41 6.27
C LYS A 11 7.55 1.98 7.63
N PHE A 12 6.27 2.24 7.84
CA PHE A 12 5.70 2.63 9.12
C PHE A 12 4.93 1.44 9.69
N SER A 13 5.25 1.08 10.92
CA SER A 13 4.56 0.03 11.67
C SER A 13 3.95 0.62 12.94
N PHE A 14 2.84 0.03 13.39
CA PHE A 14 2.03 0.54 14.48
C PHE A 14 1.92 -0.48 15.63
N LYS A 15 1.62 0.00 16.83
CA LYS A 15 1.38 -0.87 18.00
C LYS A 15 0.00 -1.50 17.96
N LYS A 16 -1.01 -0.72 17.55
CA LYS A 16 -2.39 -1.19 17.34
C LYS A 16 -2.55 -1.79 15.94
N PHE A 17 -3.54 -2.65 15.78
CA PHE A 17 -3.85 -3.28 14.50
C PHE A 17 -4.13 -2.22 13.43
N GLY A 18 -3.54 -2.44 12.26
CA GLY A 18 -3.63 -1.60 11.08
C GLY A 18 -2.60 -2.06 10.06
N SER A 19 -2.82 -1.70 8.81
CA SER A 19 -1.86 -2.01 7.75
C SER A 19 -0.54 -1.28 7.98
N TYR A 20 0.53 -1.84 7.44
CA TYR A 20 1.76 -1.11 7.21
C TYR A 20 1.53 0.00 6.20
N VAL A 21 2.11 1.15 6.50
CA VAL A 21 2.13 2.30 5.60
C VAL A 21 3.53 2.44 5.01
N TYR A 22 3.63 2.76 3.73
CA TYR A 22 4.92 2.93 3.08
C TYR A 22 5.09 4.33 2.53
N LEU A 23 6.22 4.95 2.82
CA LEU A 23 6.61 6.25 2.28
C LEU A 23 7.66 6.04 1.19
N ILE A 24 7.42 6.60 0.01
CA ILE A 24 8.37 6.68 -1.09
C ILE A 24 8.68 8.15 -1.35
N LYS A 25 9.95 8.53 -1.23
CA LYS A 25 10.42 9.87 -1.58
C LYS A 25 11.02 9.85 -2.99
N LEU A 26 10.38 10.53 -3.92
CA LEU A 26 10.92 10.81 -5.25
C LEU A 26 11.53 12.22 -5.26
N LYS A 27 12.25 12.59 -6.33
CA LYS A 27 12.94 13.90 -6.42
C LYS A 27 12.05 15.11 -6.11
N ARG A 28 10.75 15.02 -6.42
CA ARG A 28 9.78 16.13 -6.28
C ARG A 28 8.44 15.71 -5.69
N LYS A 29 8.31 14.47 -5.22
CA LYS A 29 7.05 13.93 -4.70
C LYS A 29 7.28 13.04 -3.51
N ASN A 30 6.51 13.23 -2.44
CA ASN A 30 6.38 12.31 -1.32
C ASN A 30 5.07 11.53 -1.49
N ILE A 31 5.19 10.21 -1.56
CA ILE A 31 4.06 9.32 -1.86
C ILE A 31 3.87 8.39 -0.66
N LEU A 32 2.64 8.31 -0.15
CA LEU A 32 2.22 7.28 0.79
C LEU A 32 1.45 6.17 0.08
N ILE A 33 1.71 4.93 0.48
CA ILE A 33 0.91 3.76 0.14
C ILE A 33 0.21 3.32 1.43
N ASP A 34 -1.13 3.34 1.38
CA ASP A 34 -2.05 3.16 2.50
C ASP A 34 -1.85 4.17 3.64
N THR A 35 -2.74 4.11 4.64
CA THR A 35 -2.81 5.07 5.76
C THR A 35 -3.10 4.41 7.12
N GLY A 36 -2.99 3.09 7.21
CA GLY A 36 -3.26 2.37 8.46
C GLY A 36 -4.72 2.46 8.89
N SER A 37 -4.99 2.21 10.17
CA SER A 37 -6.30 2.39 10.80
C SER A 37 -6.42 3.76 11.50
N SER A 38 -7.64 4.18 11.83
CA SER A 38 -7.86 5.43 12.57
C SER A 38 -7.21 5.41 13.96
N ASP A 39 -7.09 4.22 14.56
CA ASP A 39 -6.38 3.99 15.81
C ASP A 39 -4.87 4.25 15.71
N ASN A 40 -4.32 4.28 14.49
CA ASN A 40 -2.89 4.50 14.22
C ASN A 40 -2.55 5.97 13.96
N ILE A 41 -3.53 6.87 13.84
CA ILE A 41 -3.32 8.28 13.45
C ILE A 41 -2.16 8.95 14.23
N PRO A 42 -2.11 8.90 15.58
CA PRO A 42 -1.03 9.56 16.32
C PRO A 42 0.36 9.01 15.96
N GLU A 43 0.47 7.68 15.80
CA GLU A 43 1.73 7.04 15.40
C GLU A 43 2.07 7.34 13.93
N LEU A 44 1.09 7.48 13.04
CA LEU A 44 1.30 7.83 11.64
C LEU A 44 1.88 9.25 11.52
N GLU A 45 1.32 10.22 12.23
CA GLU A 45 1.86 11.59 12.30
C GLU A 45 3.30 11.60 12.84
N GLU A 46 3.56 10.84 13.91
CA GLU A 46 4.90 10.70 14.49
C GLU A 46 5.89 10.11 13.48
N ASN A 47 5.54 9.01 12.80
CA ASN A 47 6.42 8.38 11.81
C ASN A 47 6.70 9.31 10.61
N ILE A 48 5.73 10.12 10.18
CA ILE A 48 5.92 11.12 9.11
C ILE A 48 6.91 12.20 9.55
N LYS A 49 6.78 12.67 10.79
CA LYS A 49 7.70 13.63 11.38
C LYS A 49 9.11 13.05 11.54
N GLU A 50 9.25 11.82 12.00
CA GLU A 50 10.54 11.10 12.06
C GLU A 50 11.16 10.92 10.68
N ALA A 51 10.34 10.81 9.64
CA ALA A 51 10.78 10.82 8.25
C ALA A 51 11.05 12.23 7.71
N GLU A 52 11.17 13.26 8.57
CA GLU A 52 11.48 14.65 8.20
C GLU A 52 10.47 15.26 7.21
N LEU A 53 9.19 14.92 7.37
CA LEU A 53 8.09 15.48 6.59
C LEU A 53 6.98 15.98 7.53
N PHE A 54 6.07 16.75 6.95
CA PHE A 54 4.78 17.09 7.55
C PHE A 54 3.66 16.42 6.73
N THR A 55 2.49 16.21 7.34
CA THR A 55 1.36 15.57 6.65
C THR A 55 0.89 16.34 5.41
N ASN A 56 0.96 17.67 5.45
CA ASN A 56 0.72 18.56 4.31
C ASN A 56 1.86 18.58 3.25
N ASN A 57 2.93 17.81 3.45
CA ASN A 57 4.00 17.62 2.45
C ASN A 57 3.89 16.28 1.74
N ILE A 58 2.82 15.51 1.98
CA ILE A 58 2.50 14.32 1.20
C ILE A 58 1.74 14.77 -0.05
N ASP A 59 2.33 14.54 -1.21
CA ASP A 59 1.75 14.95 -2.49
C ASP A 59 0.70 13.96 -2.99
N ILE A 60 0.92 12.67 -2.73
CA ILE A 60 0.09 11.57 -3.23
C ILE A 60 -0.13 10.54 -2.13
N VAL A 61 -1.38 10.10 -1.99
CA VAL A 61 -1.76 8.92 -1.21
C VAL A 61 -2.36 7.89 -2.16
N ILE A 62 -1.81 6.68 -2.14
CA ILE A 62 -2.29 5.55 -2.94
C ILE A 62 -2.92 4.53 -2.00
N LEU A 63 -4.20 4.23 -2.18
CA LEU A 63 -4.92 3.24 -1.37
C LEU A 63 -5.01 1.93 -2.14
N THR A 64 -4.41 0.87 -1.61
CA THR A 64 -4.33 -0.44 -2.27
C THR A 64 -5.69 -1.11 -2.42
N HIS A 65 -6.57 -0.89 -1.44
CA HIS A 65 -7.97 -1.32 -1.41
C HIS A 65 -8.75 -0.58 -0.30
N ASN A 66 -10.05 -0.84 -0.16
CA ASN A 66 -10.98 -0.05 0.67
C ASN A 66 -11.24 -0.58 2.10
N HIS A 67 -10.38 -1.43 2.65
CA HIS A 67 -10.57 -1.86 4.04
C HIS A 67 -10.13 -0.78 5.04
N TRP A 68 -10.83 -0.71 6.16
CA TRP A 68 -10.72 0.36 7.15
C TRP A 68 -9.34 0.49 7.79
N ASP A 69 -8.60 -0.61 7.82
CA ASP A 69 -7.23 -0.72 8.34
C ASP A 69 -6.17 -0.28 7.33
N HIS A 70 -6.57 0.08 6.11
CA HIS A 70 -5.73 0.70 5.07
C HIS A 70 -6.09 2.17 4.83
N THR A 71 -7.33 2.57 5.14
CA THR A 71 -7.87 3.89 4.81
C THR A 71 -8.16 4.77 6.04
N GLY A 72 -7.80 4.32 7.24
CA GLY A 72 -8.21 4.97 8.47
C GLY A 72 -7.53 6.32 8.75
N GLY A 73 -6.37 6.57 8.16
CA GLY A 73 -5.58 7.80 8.34
C GLY A 73 -5.76 8.86 7.25
N VAL A 74 -6.68 8.67 6.29
CA VAL A 74 -6.82 9.57 5.12
C VAL A 74 -7.06 11.04 5.48
N ILE A 75 -7.70 11.32 6.63
CA ILE A 75 -8.01 12.69 7.07
C ILE A 75 -6.76 13.54 7.36
N LEU A 76 -5.60 12.91 7.54
CA LEU A 76 -4.34 13.62 7.77
C LEU A 76 -3.79 14.31 6.53
N PHE A 77 -4.28 13.96 5.33
CA PHE A 77 -3.68 14.39 4.06
C PHE A 77 -4.64 15.22 3.21
N PRO A 78 -5.16 16.37 3.70
CA PRO A 78 -6.17 17.15 2.99
C PRO A 78 -5.67 17.73 1.66
N ASP A 79 -4.36 17.92 1.51
CA ASP A 79 -3.73 18.52 0.32
C ASP A 79 -3.23 17.47 -0.69
N ALA A 80 -3.28 16.18 -0.35
CA ALA A 80 -2.76 15.11 -1.19
C ALA A 80 -3.75 14.74 -2.31
N GLN A 81 -3.22 14.32 -3.45
CA GLN A 81 -4.02 13.61 -4.46
C GLN A 81 -4.18 12.15 -4.08
N PHE A 82 -5.42 11.66 -4.09
CA PHE A 82 -5.73 10.27 -3.76
C PHE A 82 -5.96 9.44 -5.02
N TYR A 83 -5.24 8.32 -5.11
CA TYR A 83 -5.39 7.34 -6.19
C TYR A 83 -5.77 5.98 -5.62
N ALA A 84 -6.79 5.35 -6.21
CA ALA A 84 -7.23 4.01 -5.84
C ALA A 84 -7.97 3.37 -7.02
N SER A 85 -8.28 2.08 -6.94
CA SER A 85 -9.13 1.45 -7.95
C SER A 85 -10.60 1.85 -7.75
N LYS A 86 -11.25 2.38 -8.79
CA LYS A 86 -12.70 2.69 -8.77
C LYS A 86 -13.58 1.47 -8.47
N LYS A 87 -13.08 0.25 -8.68
CA LYS A 87 -13.80 -1.00 -8.32
C LYS A 87 -14.09 -1.12 -6.82
N ASP A 88 -13.30 -0.44 -5.98
CA ASP A 88 -13.46 -0.44 -4.52
C ASP A 88 -13.99 0.89 -3.98
N PHE A 89 -13.68 2.02 -4.64
CA PHE A 89 -14.00 3.37 -4.15
C PHE A 89 -15.07 4.12 -4.96
N GLY A 90 -15.55 3.55 -6.07
CA GLY A 90 -16.44 4.26 -7.01
C GLY A 90 -15.76 5.51 -7.59
N GLU A 91 -16.56 6.50 -7.96
CA GLU A 91 -16.08 7.78 -8.54
C GLU A 91 -15.55 8.78 -7.49
N ASN A 92 -15.36 8.36 -6.25
CA ASN A 92 -14.97 9.25 -5.16
C ASN A 92 -13.49 9.68 -5.24
N LEU A 93 -12.63 8.89 -5.88
CA LEU A 93 -11.18 9.10 -6.00
C LEU A 93 -10.72 9.00 -7.45
N ILE A 94 -9.52 9.49 -7.73
CA ILE A 94 -8.87 9.34 -9.05
C ILE A 94 -8.54 7.86 -9.26
N ASP A 95 -8.81 7.32 -10.44
CA ASP A 95 -8.50 5.90 -10.68
C ASP A 95 -6.99 5.67 -10.71
N ILE A 96 -6.54 4.55 -10.16
CA ILE A 96 -5.11 4.20 -10.13
C ILE A 96 -4.50 4.09 -11.54
N SER A 97 -5.29 3.81 -12.58
CA SER A 97 -4.81 3.81 -13.96
C SER A 97 -4.43 5.20 -14.48
N GLU A 98 -4.88 6.27 -13.84
CA GLU A 98 -4.54 7.66 -14.18
C GLU A 98 -3.24 8.12 -13.50
N LEU A 99 -2.68 7.33 -12.57
CA LEU A 99 -1.44 7.65 -11.89
C LEU A 99 -0.26 7.62 -12.88
N ASN A 100 0.31 8.80 -13.15
CA ASN A 100 1.47 8.93 -14.02
C ASN A 100 2.77 9.11 -13.22
N ILE A 101 3.31 8.00 -12.72
CA ILE A 101 4.65 7.89 -12.14
C ILE A 101 5.41 6.84 -12.95
N PRO A 102 6.30 7.23 -13.88
CA PRO A 102 6.93 6.31 -14.84
C PRO A 102 7.65 5.11 -14.22
N GLU A 103 8.15 5.27 -12.99
CA GLU A 103 8.86 4.22 -12.26
C GLU A 103 7.93 3.19 -11.61
N PHE A 104 6.63 3.48 -11.51
CA PHE A 104 5.65 2.60 -10.90
C PHE A 104 5.00 1.70 -11.95
N LYS A 105 4.99 0.40 -11.68
CA LYS A 105 4.19 -0.56 -12.41
C LYS A 105 3.02 -1.01 -11.56
N ILE A 106 1.82 -0.58 -11.95
CA ILE A 106 0.56 -1.00 -11.33
C ILE A 106 0.19 -2.40 -11.82
N ILE A 107 -0.13 -3.29 -10.88
CA ILE A 107 -0.46 -4.68 -11.17
C ILE A 107 -1.79 -4.98 -10.48
N GLU A 108 -2.89 -4.96 -11.24
CA GLU A 108 -4.18 -5.40 -10.69
C GLU A 108 -4.10 -6.83 -10.16
N THR A 109 -4.59 -7.02 -8.95
CA THR A 109 -4.60 -8.28 -8.20
C THR A 109 -5.94 -8.48 -7.45
N PRO A 110 -7.09 -8.49 -8.17
CA PRO A 110 -8.38 -8.75 -7.54
C PRO A 110 -8.37 -10.10 -6.83
N GLY A 111 -9.08 -10.17 -5.71
CA GLY A 111 -9.15 -11.39 -4.92
C GLY A 111 -9.47 -11.11 -3.47
N HIS A 112 -8.70 -10.24 -2.82
CA HIS A 112 -9.00 -9.78 -1.46
C HIS A 112 -10.14 -8.75 -1.48
N SER A 113 -10.06 -7.78 -2.38
CA SER A 113 -11.16 -6.94 -2.83
C SER A 113 -11.28 -7.00 -4.36
N LYS A 114 -12.28 -6.33 -4.94
CA LYS A 114 -12.46 -6.25 -6.40
C LYS A 114 -11.42 -5.35 -7.05
N GLY A 115 -10.99 -4.33 -6.33
CA GLY A 115 -10.05 -3.31 -6.77
C GLY A 115 -8.63 -3.47 -6.25
N SER A 116 -8.32 -4.52 -5.48
CA SER A 116 -6.97 -4.78 -4.98
C SER A 116 -5.93 -4.73 -6.10
N PHE A 117 -4.81 -4.06 -5.84
CA PHE A 117 -3.66 -4.03 -6.74
C PHE A 117 -2.35 -4.03 -5.96
N CYS A 118 -1.28 -4.42 -6.64
CA CYS A 118 0.09 -4.26 -6.18
C CYS A 118 0.78 -3.14 -6.97
N ILE A 119 1.82 -2.56 -6.37
CA ILE A 119 2.71 -1.59 -7.02
C ILE A 119 4.11 -2.17 -7.01
N LEU A 120 4.73 -2.27 -8.18
CA LEU A 120 6.16 -2.58 -8.30
C LEU A 120 6.92 -1.28 -8.59
N TYR A 121 7.92 -0.98 -7.75
CA TYR A 121 8.84 0.13 -7.93
C TYR A 121 10.27 -0.38 -7.73
N ASP A 122 11.11 -0.23 -8.77
CA ASP A 122 12.43 -0.87 -8.83
C ASP A 122 12.33 -2.40 -8.62
N ASP A 123 12.86 -2.93 -7.52
CA ASP A 123 12.77 -4.34 -7.12
C ASP A 123 11.90 -4.56 -5.86
N VAL A 124 11.08 -3.56 -5.50
CA VAL A 124 10.21 -3.58 -4.32
C VAL A 124 8.76 -3.73 -4.74
N LEU A 125 8.12 -4.80 -4.25
CA LEU A 125 6.70 -5.07 -4.47
C LEU A 125 5.89 -4.65 -3.24
N PHE A 126 5.06 -3.63 -3.39
CA PHE A 126 4.04 -3.25 -2.42
C PHE A 126 2.76 -4.04 -2.73
N SER A 127 2.43 -5.03 -1.91
CA SER A 127 1.41 -6.02 -2.25
C SER A 127 0.04 -5.81 -1.62
N GLY A 128 -0.08 -4.82 -0.72
CA GLY A 128 -1.27 -4.68 0.14
C GLY A 128 -1.64 -6.03 0.72
N ASP A 129 -2.89 -6.43 0.55
CA ASP A 129 -3.43 -7.69 1.07
C ASP A 129 -3.49 -8.83 0.06
N THR A 130 -2.74 -8.72 -1.04
CA THR A 130 -2.68 -9.80 -2.02
C THR A 130 -1.82 -10.97 -1.54
N ILE A 131 -0.58 -10.69 -1.17
CA ILE A 131 0.40 -11.69 -0.71
C ILE A 131 1.23 -11.12 0.44
N PHE A 132 1.44 -11.94 1.45
CA PHE A 132 2.20 -11.65 2.66
C PHE A 132 3.47 -12.53 2.72
N HIS A 133 4.25 -12.37 3.78
CA HIS A 133 5.43 -13.19 4.04
C HIS A 133 5.11 -14.68 4.06
N ARG A 134 6.08 -15.50 3.62
CA ARG A 134 5.95 -16.96 3.53
C ARG A 134 4.82 -17.44 2.60
N GLY A 135 4.34 -16.56 1.72
CA GLY A 135 3.32 -16.90 0.73
C GLY A 135 1.91 -17.03 1.29
N THR A 136 1.65 -16.57 2.54
CA THR A 136 0.28 -16.40 3.01
C THR A 136 -0.39 -15.24 2.27
N ILE A 137 -1.72 -15.16 2.32
CA ILE A 137 -2.51 -14.23 1.50
C ILE A 137 -3.57 -13.53 2.36
N GLY A 138 -4.08 -12.40 1.89
CA GLY A 138 -5.26 -11.78 2.47
C GLY A 138 -6.50 -12.65 2.36
N ARG A 139 -7.50 -12.32 3.17
CA ARG A 139 -8.76 -13.06 3.22
C ARG A 139 -9.49 -13.04 1.87
N THR A 140 -10.18 -14.14 1.57
CA THR A 140 -10.92 -14.34 0.30
C THR A 140 -12.33 -14.89 0.53
N ASP A 141 -12.84 -14.66 1.74
CA ASP A 141 -14.11 -15.15 2.26
C ASP A 141 -15.05 -14.01 2.70
N LEU A 142 -14.65 -12.76 2.51
CA LEU A 142 -15.45 -11.57 2.83
C LEU A 142 -16.26 -11.07 1.61
N PRO A 143 -17.33 -10.29 1.80
CA PRO A 143 -18.06 -9.68 0.69
C PRO A 143 -17.14 -8.89 -0.24
N GLY A 144 -17.29 -9.08 -1.56
CA GLY A 144 -16.45 -8.44 -2.57
C GLY A 144 -15.13 -9.16 -2.88
N SER A 145 -14.73 -10.13 -2.05
CA SER A 145 -13.55 -10.97 -2.29
C SER A 145 -13.87 -12.17 -3.21
N SER A 146 -12.84 -12.82 -3.76
CA SER A 146 -12.95 -13.99 -4.63
C SER A 146 -11.69 -14.85 -4.62
N LYS A 147 -11.80 -16.10 -4.14
CA LYS A 147 -10.72 -17.09 -4.18
C LYS A 147 -10.20 -17.33 -5.60
N LYS A 148 -11.11 -17.47 -6.57
CA LYS A 148 -10.77 -17.70 -7.97
C LYS A 148 -9.96 -16.56 -8.58
N GLU A 149 -10.32 -15.32 -8.26
CA GLU A 149 -9.56 -14.15 -8.73
C GLU A 149 -8.21 -14.05 -8.00
N MET A 150 -8.17 -14.33 -6.69
CA MET A 150 -6.92 -14.39 -5.94
C MET A 150 -5.93 -15.40 -6.55
N GLU A 151 -6.38 -16.62 -6.89
CA GLU A 151 -5.53 -17.63 -7.55
C GLU A 151 -4.94 -17.13 -8.87
N LYS A 152 -5.74 -16.45 -9.70
CA LYS A 152 -5.27 -15.83 -10.96
C LYS A 152 -4.27 -14.71 -10.68
N SER A 153 -4.55 -13.88 -9.70
CA SER A 153 -3.69 -12.77 -9.26
C SER A 153 -2.34 -13.27 -8.76
N LEU A 154 -2.31 -14.33 -7.95
CA LEU A 154 -1.08 -14.98 -7.49
C LEU A 154 -0.30 -15.62 -8.65
N LYS A 155 -0.98 -16.26 -9.62
CA LYS A 155 -0.34 -16.80 -10.83
C LYS A 155 0.25 -15.72 -11.73
N LYS A 156 -0.34 -14.51 -11.73
CA LYS A 156 0.20 -13.34 -12.41
C LYS A 156 1.42 -12.80 -11.65
N LEU A 157 1.32 -12.65 -10.32
CA LEU A 157 2.40 -12.15 -9.46
C LEU A 157 3.62 -13.08 -9.45
N SER A 158 3.45 -14.40 -9.53
CA SER A 158 4.58 -15.34 -9.54
C SER A 158 5.52 -15.18 -10.74
N LYS A 159 5.09 -14.45 -11.78
CA LYS A 159 5.90 -14.11 -12.96
C LYS A 159 6.61 -12.77 -12.83
N ILE A 160 6.33 -12.00 -11.78
CA ILE A 160 6.91 -10.68 -11.54
C ILE A 160 8.18 -10.86 -10.71
N LYS A 161 9.28 -10.28 -11.20
CA LYS A 161 10.56 -10.29 -10.47
C LYS A 161 10.59 -9.11 -9.50
N TYR A 162 10.82 -9.39 -8.23
CA TYR A 162 11.08 -8.42 -7.17
C TYR A 162 12.03 -9.07 -6.15
N LYS A 163 12.74 -8.25 -5.37
CA LYS A 163 13.66 -8.70 -4.30
C LYS A 163 13.10 -8.45 -2.91
N ILE A 164 12.33 -7.38 -2.74
CA ILE A 164 11.77 -6.98 -1.45
C ILE A 164 10.25 -7.04 -1.53
N LEU A 165 9.62 -7.70 -0.56
CA LEU A 165 8.16 -7.73 -0.40
C LEU A 165 7.72 -6.81 0.74
N CYS A 166 6.82 -5.88 0.42
CA CYS A 166 6.22 -4.89 1.31
C CYS A 166 4.68 -5.09 1.37
N PRO A 167 4.17 -6.00 2.22
CA PRO A 167 2.75 -6.26 2.33
C PRO A 167 2.00 -5.25 3.21
N GLY A 168 0.67 -5.31 3.19
CA GLY A 168 -0.20 -4.61 4.14
C GLY A 168 -0.08 -5.15 5.57
N HIS A 169 0.04 -6.46 5.74
CA HIS A 169 0.12 -7.11 7.06
C HIS A 169 1.21 -8.18 7.14
N GLY A 170 1.37 -8.76 8.33
CA GLY A 170 2.25 -9.90 8.58
C GLY A 170 3.43 -9.54 9.49
N LYS A 171 4.39 -10.46 9.65
CA LYS A 171 5.61 -10.21 10.44
C LYS A 171 6.78 -9.88 9.53
N GLY A 172 7.25 -8.63 9.58
CA GLY A 172 8.54 -8.19 9.01
C GLY A 172 8.46 -7.58 7.60
N THR A 173 9.61 -7.33 6.98
CA THR A 173 9.80 -7.05 5.54
C THR A 173 10.76 -8.13 5.07
N LEU A 174 10.40 -8.96 4.08
CA LEU A 174 11.35 -9.98 3.59
C LEU A 174 12.17 -9.34 2.47
N SER A 175 13.48 -9.28 2.68
CA SER A 175 14.43 -9.24 1.58
C SER A 175 14.71 -10.69 1.19
N PHE A 176 14.35 -11.09 -0.02
CA PHE A 176 14.85 -12.32 -0.61
C PHE A 176 16.26 -12.01 -1.12
N TYR A 177 17.27 -12.42 -0.36
CA TYR A 177 18.65 -12.49 -0.86
C TYR A 177 18.83 -13.75 -1.70
#